data_AF-A0A7R9JFH0-F1
#
_entry.id   AF-A0A7R9JFH0-F1
#
_cell.length_a   1.000
_cell.length_b   1.000
_cell.length_c   1.000
_cell.angle_alpha   90.00
_cell.angle_beta   90.00
_cell.angle_gamma   90.00
#
_symmetry.space_group_name_H-M   'P 1'
#
loop_
_entity.id
_entity.type
_entity.pdbx_description
1 polymer ?
#
loop_
_entity_poly.entity_id
_entity_poly.type
_entity_poly.pdbx_seq_one_letter_code
_entity_poly.pdbx_strand_id
1 'polypeptide(L)'
;MSLFKVRDLWSTQCGVDETFDRPSLCLANIGGHSDKIVVGSHNGFLRVFQPSAGGELSGYKATDLLIETHLQHPILQVAAGKLVSGSQMVQLCVLHPRSVAVYSLVTKSGAAEHGDQNRLVLAYEHSLRRSSFCMVLGPFGGAHGRDFVCVQSLDGTLSFFEQETFAFTRFLPGFLLPGVLVFSSRTDSFITVASNHNVESYRYREGKLIVAKGSNFLTASSCAILKAFAAVDIKKYDICFVFKLNTCFIIGSKFKKCLWPPLRLFWYISNFTFKGFYSPTDSM
;
A
#
# COMPACT_ATOMS: atom_id res chain seq x y z
N MET A 1 14.46 -28.84 -14.33
CA MET A 1 15.32 -28.78 -13.12
C MET A 1 15.44 -27.32 -12.70
N SER A 2 14.80 -26.90 -11.60
CA SER A 2 14.98 -25.54 -11.07
C SER A 2 16.30 -25.48 -10.31
N LEU A 3 17.24 -24.64 -10.77
CA LEU A 3 18.59 -24.49 -10.19
C LEU A 3 18.57 -23.91 -8.77
N PHE A 4 17.49 -23.19 -8.42
CA PHE A 4 17.26 -22.62 -7.10
C PHE A 4 15.88 -23.06 -6.60
N LYS A 5 15.81 -23.45 -5.32
CA LYS A 5 14.56 -23.76 -4.62
C LYS A 5 14.37 -22.75 -3.49
N VAL A 6 13.15 -22.23 -3.35
CA VAL A 6 12.75 -21.47 -2.18
C VAL A 6 12.81 -22.40 -0.98
N ARG A 7 13.39 -21.93 0.13
CA ARG A 7 13.37 -22.64 1.41
C ARG A 7 12.25 -22.05 2.25
N ASP A 8 11.18 -22.80 2.37
CA ASP A 8 10.03 -22.40 3.17
C ASP A 8 10.36 -22.56 4.65
N LEU A 9 10.45 -21.43 5.35
CA LEU A 9 10.67 -21.39 6.80
C LEU A 9 9.35 -21.43 7.57
N TRP A 10 8.33 -20.79 7.01
CA TRP A 10 7.00 -20.65 7.59
C TRP A 10 6.00 -20.45 6.45
N SER A 11 4.87 -21.15 6.52
CA SER A 11 3.76 -21.00 5.57
C SER A 11 2.46 -21.39 6.25
N THR A 12 1.36 -20.74 5.86
CA THR A 12 0.02 -21.06 6.32
C THR A 12 -0.99 -20.74 5.22
N GLN A 13 -2.17 -21.37 5.28
CA GLN A 13 -3.28 -21.09 4.37
C GLN A 13 -4.33 -20.25 5.11
N CYS A 14 -4.70 -19.12 4.51
CA CYS A 14 -5.72 -18.22 5.09
C CYS A 14 -7.11 -18.68 4.65
N GLY A 15 -7.84 -19.32 5.57
CA GLY A 15 -9.25 -19.73 5.39
C GLY A 15 -9.51 -20.67 4.20
N VAL A 16 -10.78 -20.75 3.82
CA VAL A 16 -11.28 -21.58 2.71
C VAL A 16 -12.00 -20.67 1.72
N ASP A 17 -11.66 -20.77 0.43
CA ASP A 17 -12.23 -19.96 -0.66
C ASP A 17 -12.20 -18.44 -0.41
N GLU A 18 -11.21 -17.98 0.35
CA GLU A 18 -10.95 -16.56 0.55
C GLU A 18 -10.21 -15.96 -0.65
N THR A 19 -10.56 -14.72 -0.98
CA THR A 19 -9.93 -14.00 -2.08
C THR A 19 -9.08 -12.84 -1.56
N PHE A 20 -7.93 -12.66 -2.18
CA PHE A 20 -6.92 -11.67 -1.83
C PHE A 20 -6.43 -10.98 -3.09
N ASP A 21 -5.98 -9.74 -2.93
CA ASP A 21 -5.27 -9.01 -3.98
C ASP A 21 -3.94 -8.49 -3.42
N ARG A 22 -3.10 -7.90 -4.25
CA ARG A 22 -1.81 -7.31 -3.87
C ARG A 22 -1.86 -6.44 -2.59
N PRO A 23 -2.83 -5.53 -2.38
CA PRO A 23 -2.91 -4.71 -1.17
C PRO A 23 -3.40 -5.43 0.10
N SER A 24 -3.72 -6.72 0.03
CA SER A 24 -4.20 -7.52 1.16
C SER A 24 -3.11 -7.89 2.19
N LEU A 25 -1.83 -7.63 1.90
CA LEU A 25 -0.70 -8.00 2.76
C LEU A 25 0.06 -6.76 3.24
N CYS A 26 0.28 -6.66 4.55
CA CYS A 26 1.12 -5.62 5.15
C CYS A 26 2.09 -6.24 6.16
N LEU A 27 3.36 -5.82 6.12
CA LEU A 27 4.35 -6.14 7.14
C LEU A 27 4.61 -4.89 7.97
N ALA A 28 4.40 -4.96 9.28
CA ALA A 28 4.64 -3.83 10.17
C ALA A 28 4.87 -4.25 11.61
N ASN A 29 5.71 -3.49 12.33
CA ASN A 29 5.89 -3.62 13.77
C ASN A 29 4.71 -2.98 14.54
N ILE A 30 3.56 -3.64 14.48
CA ILE A 30 2.38 -3.25 15.24
C ILE A 30 2.55 -3.78 16.67
N GLY A 31 2.45 -2.90 17.67
CA GLY A 31 2.64 -3.26 19.09
C GLY A 31 4.11 -3.26 19.58
N GLY A 32 5.09 -2.90 18.74
CA GLY A 32 6.44 -2.49 19.20
C GLY A 32 7.47 -3.60 19.46
N HIS A 33 7.11 -4.88 19.37
CA HIS A 33 8.05 -5.99 19.65
C HIS A 33 8.83 -6.48 18.42
N SER A 34 8.14 -6.64 17.29
CA SER A 34 8.65 -7.29 16.07
C SER A 34 7.68 -7.07 14.92
N ASP A 35 8.17 -7.19 13.69
CA ASP A 35 7.33 -7.15 12.50
C ASP A 35 6.32 -8.29 12.50
N LYS A 36 5.08 -7.95 12.20
CA LYS A 36 3.94 -8.87 12.10
C LYS A 36 3.46 -8.92 10.67
N ILE A 37 2.94 -10.08 10.28
CA ILE A 37 2.30 -10.29 8.99
C ILE A 37 0.82 -10.00 9.16
N VAL A 38 0.32 -8.97 8.51
CA VAL A 38 -1.10 -8.63 8.51
C VAL A 38 -1.70 -9.00 7.16
N VAL A 39 -2.80 -9.75 7.20
CA VAL A 39 -3.52 -10.20 6.01
C VAL A 39 -4.98 -9.77 6.13
N GLY A 40 -5.49 -9.08 5.11
CA GLY A 40 -6.88 -8.67 4.98
C GLY A 40 -7.54 -9.31 3.76
N SER A 41 -8.59 -10.08 4.00
CA SER A 41 -9.35 -10.80 2.98
C SER A 41 -10.51 -9.98 2.42
N HIS A 42 -10.86 -10.18 1.15
CA HIS A 42 -12.08 -9.59 0.59
C HIS A 42 -13.36 -10.17 1.20
N ASN A 43 -13.28 -11.29 1.92
CA ASN A 43 -14.39 -11.85 2.69
C ASN A 43 -14.56 -11.16 4.06
N GLY A 44 -13.68 -10.21 4.41
CA GLY A 44 -13.73 -9.43 5.65
C GLY A 44 -12.86 -9.97 6.78
N PHE A 45 -12.18 -11.10 6.61
CA PHE A 45 -11.28 -11.63 7.63
C PHE A 45 -9.97 -10.84 7.71
N LEU A 46 -9.66 -10.34 8.90
CA LEU A 46 -8.39 -9.71 9.24
C LEU A 46 -7.58 -10.64 10.14
N ARG A 47 -6.36 -10.96 9.74
CA ARG A 47 -5.44 -11.82 10.48
C ARG A 47 -4.12 -11.12 10.74
N VAL A 48 -3.60 -11.28 11.95
CA VAL A 48 -2.27 -10.80 12.34
C VAL A 48 -1.45 -11.99 12.82
N PHE A 49 -0.38 -12.30 12.12
CA PHE A 49 0.55 -13.37 12.45
C PHE A 49 1.87 -12.81 12.98
N GLN A 50 2.45 -13.53 13.92
CA GLN A 50 3.82 -13.36 14.38
C GLN A 50 4.51 -14.71 14.33
N PRO A 51 5.18 -15.04 13.20
CA PRO A 51 5.91 -16.29 13.08
C PRO A 51 6.94 -16.44 14.20
N SER A 52 6.91 -17.58 14.89
CA SER A 52 7.88 -17.92 15.92
C SER A 52 9.31 -17.96 15.36
N ALA A 53 10.22 -17.13 15.89
CA ALA A 53 11.62 -17.08 15.45
C ALA A 53 12.51 -18.25 15.95
N GLY A 54 11.91 -19.37 16.35
CA GLY A 54 12.66 -20.55 16.80
C GLY A 54 13.43 -21.16 15.64
N GLY A 55 14.76 -21.26 15.75
CA GLY A 55 15.70 -21.59 14.66
C GLY A 55 15.58 -22.96 14.00
N GLU A 56 14.52 -23.72 14.26
CA GLU A 56 14.18 -24.94 13.53
C GLU A 56 13.06 -24.64 12.53
N LEU A 57 13.00 -25.41 11.43
CA LEU A 57 11.95 -25.37 10.40
C LEU A 57 10.60 -25.82 10.99
N SER A 58 10.07 -25.06 11.94
CA SER A 58 8.99 -25.51 12.83
C SER A 58 7.59 -25.28 12.26
N GLY A 59 7.50 -24.80 11.01
CA GLY A 59 6.25 -24.59 10.30
C GLY A 59 5.31 -23.62 11.02
N TYR A 60 4.05 -23.61 10.61
CA TYR A 60 3.00 -22.82 11.26
C TYR A 60 2.57 -23.46 12.60
N LYS A 61 2.45 -22.62 13.63
CA LYS A 61 1.87 -22.99 14.93
C LYS A 61 0.64 -22.14 15.20
N ALA A 62 -0.35 -22.70 15.90
CA ALA A 62 -1.56 -21.95 16.28
C ALA A 62 -1.24 -20.68 17.10
N THR A 63 -0.15 -20.69 17.86
CA THR A 63 0.35 -19.53 18.63
C THR A 63 0.91 -18.40 17.75
N ASP A 64 1.23 -18.67 16.47
CA ASP A 64 1.69 -17.65 15.54
C ASP A 64 0.54 -16.73 15.11
N LEU A 65 -0.72 -17.18 15.18
CA LEU A 65 -1.89 -16.36 14.90
C LEU A 65 -2.26 -15.55 16.15
N LEU A 66 -1.94 -14.25 16.12
CA LEU A 66 -2.20 -13.36 17.26
C LEU A 66 -3.66 -12.94 17.35
N ILE A 67 -4.26 -12.63 16.21
CA ILE A 67 -5.65 -12.19 16.08
C ILE A 67 -6.22 -12.71 14.78
N GLU A 68 -7.44 -13.23 14.85
CA GLU A 68 -8.34 -13.40 13.72
C GLU A 68 -9.65 -12.71 14.05
N THR A 69 -10.13 -11.83 13.17
CA THR A 69 -11.38 -11.11 13.36
C THR A 69 -12.11 -10.97 12.05
N HIS A 70 -13.40 -11.29 12.03
CA HIS A 70 -14.27 -11.05 10.89
C HIS A 70 -14.84 -9.65 10.95
N LEU A 71 -14.37 -8.78 10.07
CA LEU A 71 -14.95 -7.46 9.84
C LEU A 71 -16.15 -7.63 8.91
N GLN A 72 -17.23 -6.89 9.17
CA GLN A 72 -18.51 -7.03 8.44
C GLN A 72 -18.43 -6.66 6.94
N HIS A 73 -17.31 -6.07 6.51
CA HIS A 73 -17.14 -5.55 5.15
C HIS A 73 -15.84 -6.07 4.52
N PRO A 74 -15.81 -6.23 3.18
CA PRO A 74 -14.60 -6.61 2.44
C PRO A 74 -13.41 -5.72 2.78
N ILE A 75 -12.22 -6.31 2.93
CA ILE A 75 -10.99 -5.56 3.13
C ILE A 75 -10.34 -5.39 1.76
N LEU A 76 -10.27 -4.14 1.29
CA LEU A 76 -9.64 -3.79 0.01
C LEU A 76 -8.13 -3.60 0.15
N GLN A 77 -7.69 -3.06 1.28
CA GLN A 77 -6.28 -2.81 1.54
C GLN A 77 -6.00 -2.77 3.04
N VAL A 78 -4.84 -3.30 3.44
CA VAL A 78 -4.28 -3.12 4.79
C VAL A 78 -2.98 -2.32 4.71
N ALA A 79 -2.77 -1.41 5.65
CA ALA A 79 -1.54 -0.65 5.78
C ALA A 79 -1.30 -0.27 7.23
N ALA A 80 -0.08 0.11 7.60
CA ALA A 80 0.25 0.50 8.97
C ALA A 80 1.05 1.81 8.99
N GLY A 81 0.81 2.63 10.01
CA GLY A 81 1.47 3.93 10.17
C GLY A 81 1.12 4.61 11.51
N LYS A 82 1.64 5.82 11.73
CA LYS A 82 1.37 6.65 12.91
C LYS A 82 0.12 7.49 12.71
N LEU A 83 -1.04 6.88 12.87
CA LEU A 83 -2.34 7.39 12.41
C LEU A 83 -3.16 8.07 13.51
N VAL A 84 -2.80 7.91 14.79
CA VAL A 84 -3.54 8.49 15.92
C VAL A 84 -2.85 9.74 16.47
N SER A 85 -3.61 10.82 16.66
CA SER A 85 -3.10 12.08 17.20
C SER A 85 -2.50 11.89 18.59
N GLY A 86 -1.29 12.44 18.82
CA GLY A 86 -0.59 12.34 20.10
C GLY A 86 0.07 10.99 20.39
N SER A 87 -0.13 9.97 19.56
CA SER A 87 0.54 8.67 19.68
C SER A 87 1.73 8.56 18.73
N GLN A 88 2.79 7.88 19.16
CA GLN A 88 3.92 7.49 18.31
C GLN A 88 3.90 6.00 17.95
N MET A 89 2.90 5.27 18.46
CA MET A 89 2.70 3.86 18.16
C MET A 89 2.23 3.69 16.71
N VAL A 90 2.57 2.57 16.10
CA VAL A 90 2.07 2.18 14.79
C VAL A 90 0.67 1.56 14.95
N GLN A 91 -0.30 2.11 14.22
CA GLN A 91 -1.66 1.57 14.11
C GLN A 91 -1.85 0.84 12.79
N LEU A 92 -2.86 -0.01 12.76
CA LEU A 92 -3.34 -0.69 11.57
C LEU A 92 -4.46 0.11 10.92
N CYS A 93 -4.31 0.41 9.63
CA CYS A 93 -5.35 1.01 8.79
C CYS A 93 -5.97 -0.08 7.91
N VAL A 94 -7.29 -0.13 7.86
CA VAL A 94 -8.06 -1.05 7.04
C VAL A 94 -8.97 -0.25 6.13
N LEU A 95 -8.83 -0.43 4.82
CA LEU A 95 -9.69 0.17 3.82
C LEU A 95 -10.84 -0.77 3.46
N HIS A 96 -12.06 -0.31 3.64
CA HIS A 96 -13.28 -0.94 3.15
C HIS A 96 -13.84 -0.15 1.96
N PRO A 97 -14.81 -0.71 1.19
CA PRO A 97 -15.41 -0.01 0.06
C PRO A 97 -16.01 1.36 0.40
N ARG A 98 -16.54 1.52 1.62
CA ARG A 98 -17.27 2.72 2.06
C ARG A 98 -16.77 3.31 3.38
N SER A 99 -15.66 2.81 3.91
CA SER A 99 -15.04 3.37 5.11
C SER A 99 -13.54 3.12 5.14
N VAL A 100 -12.83 3.90 5.94
CA VAL A 100 -11.44 3.62 6.34
C VAL A 100 -11.36 3.64 7.85
N ALA A 101 -10.93 2.53 8.44
CA ALA A 101 -10.92 2.29 9.87
C ALA A 101 -9.49 2.12 10.39
N VAL A 102 -9.20 2.77 11.52
CA VAL A 102 -7.88 2.70 12.17
C VAL A 102 -8.02 1.95 13.47
N TYR A 103 -7.15 0.96 13.66
CA TYR A 103 -7.16 0.03 14.75
C TYR A 103 -5.83 0.03 15.50
N SER A 104 -5.89 -0.06 16.82
CA SER A 104 -4.74 -0.28 17.69
C SER A 104 -4.72 -1.73 18.17
N LEU A 105 -3.58 -2.40 18.01
CA LEU A 105 -3.34 -3.70 18.62
C LEU A 105 -2.93 -3.48 20.07
N VAL A 106 -3.71 -4.02 21.01
CA VAL A 106 -3.45 -3.94 22.45
C VAL A 106 -3.23 -5.34 22.98
N THR A 107 -2.07 -5.56 23.60
CA THR A 107 -1.74 -6.79 24.31
C THR A 107 -2.05 -6.59 25.79
N LYS A 108 -2.95 -7.40 26.34
CA LYS A 108 -3.18 -7.47 27.78
C LYS A 108 -2.39 -8.65 28.34
N SER A 109 -1.45 -8.36 29.25
CA SER A 109 -0.69 -9.39 29.93
C SER A 109 -1.62 -10.28 30.77
N GLY A 110 -1.57 -11.59 30.53
CA GLY A 110 -2.40 -12.54 31.25
C GLY A 110 -1.91 -12.78 32.67
N ALA A 111 -2.83 -12.96 33.63
CA ALA A 111 -2.50 -13.49 34.94
C ALA A 111 -2.24 -15.01 34.80
N ALA A 112 -0.96 -15.39 34.85
CA ALA A 112 -0.32 -16.71 35.06
C ALA A 112 -0.83 -17.99 34.34
N GLU A 113 -2.09 -18.11 33.91
CA GLU A 113 -2.64 -19.38 33.38
C GLU A 113 -3.26 -19.29 31.97
N HIS A 114 -3.59 -18.09 31.46
CA HIS A 114 -4.31 -17.93 30.17
C HIS A 114 -3.51 -17.22 29.05
N GLY A 115 -2.21 -16.99 29.26
CA GLY A 115 -1.35 -16.34 28.27
C GLY A 115 -1.72 -14.88 27.98
N ASP A 116 -0.91 -14.22 27.14
CA ASP A 116 -1.17 -12.84 26.71
C ASP A 116 -2.35 -12.79 25.73
N GLN A 117 -3.29 -11.90 25.98
CA GLN A 117 -4.46 -11.72 25.13
C GLN A 117 -4.27 -10.49 24.23
N ASN A 118 -4.22 -10.72 22.92
CA ASN A 118 -4.20 -9.65 21.94
C ASN A 118 -5.62 -9.27 21.53
N ARG A 119 -5.91 -7.96 21.55
CA ARG A 119 -7.19 -7.43 21.08
C ARG A 119 -6.97 -6.29 20.10
N LEU A 120 -7.77 -6.29 19.04
CA LEU A 120 -7.88 -5.19 18.12
C LEU A 120 -8.90 -4.16 18.65
N VAL A 121 -8.50 -2.90 18.80
CA VAL A 121 -9.36 -1.83 19.30
C VAL A 121 -9.53 -0.78 18.21
N LEU A 122 -10.76 -0.51 17.78
CA LEU A 122 -11.06 0.57 16.85
C LEU A 122 -10.72 1.92 17.51
N ALA A 123 -9.82 2.68 16.89
CA ALA A 123 -9.47 4.04 17.33
C ALA A 123 -10.47 5.04 16.75
N TYR A 124 -10.67 5.01 15.43
CA TYR A 124 -11.65 5.83 14.72
C TYR A 124 -11.96 5.21 13.35
N GLU A 125 -13.08 5.62 12.76
CA GLU A 125 -13.50 5.22 11.42
C GLU A 125 -14.04 6.43 10.66
N HIS A 126 -13.59 6.59 9.42
CA HIS A 126 -14.11 7.59 8.50
C HIS A 126 -15.08 6.93 7.51
N SER A 127 -16.32 7.42 7.49
CA SER A 127 -17.27 7.06 6.43
C SER A 127 -16.91 7.75 5.12
N LEU A 128 -16.78 6.97 4.04
CA LEU A 128 -16.46 7.46 2.71
C LEU A 128 -17.74 7.73 1.91
N ARG A 129 -17.83 8.91 1.31
CA ARG A 129 -18.96 9.30 0.45
C ARG A 129 -18.93 8.60 -0.91
N ARG A 130 -17.76 8.12 -1.32
CA ARG A 130 -17.48 7.48 -2.62
C ARG A 130 -16.89 6.11 -2.38
N SER A 131 -17.09 5.20 -3.33
CA SER A 131 -16.52 3.86 -3.25
C SER A 131 -15.00 3.93 -3.46
N SER A 132 -14.25 3.37 -2.52
CA SER A 132 -12.79 3.40 -2.52
C SER A 132 -12.18 2.40 -3.50
N PHE A 133 -10.97 2.70 -3.95
CA PHE A 133 -10.12 1.83 -4.77
C PHE A 133 -8.86 1.43 -4.01
N CYS A 134 -8.08 2.42 -3.56
CA CYS A 134 -6.86 2.20 -2.79
C CYS A 134 -6.63 3.33 -1.78
N MET A 135 -5.69 3.12 -0.87
CA MET A 135 -5.21 4.13 0.06
C MET A 135 -3.69 4.25 0.06
N VAL A 136 -3.21 5.43 0.45
CA VAL A 136 -1.80 5.74 0.63
C VAL A 136 -1.64 6.39 1.99
N LEU A 137 -0.62 5.95 2.74
CA LEU A 137 -0.25 6.53 4.01
C LEU A 137 1.05 7.32 3.87
N GLY A 138 1.20 8.39 4.65
CA GLY A 138 2.49 9.04 4.83
C GLY A 138 2.42 10.44 5.45
N PRO A 139 3.58 11.04 5.71
CA PRO A 139 3.69 12.36 6.31
C PRO A 139 3.47 13.47 5.27
N PHE A 140 2.24 13.60 4.75
CA PHE A 140 1.93 14.61 3.73
C PHE A 140 2.20 16.01 4.27
N GLY A 141 2.78 16.90 3.45
CA GLY A 141 3.11 18.26 3.89
C GLY A 141 4.37 18.34 4.76
N GLY A 142 5.12 17.25 4.90
CA GLY A 142 6.30 17.19 5.77
C GLY A 142 5.96 17.05 7.26
N ALA A 143 4.80 16.48 7.58
CA ALA A 143 4.41 16.24 8.98
C ALA A 143 5.41 15.31 9.69
N HIS A 144 6.01 15.76 10.79
CA HIS A 144 6.95 14.94 11.54
C HIS A 144 6.24 14.06 12.57
N GLY A 145 6.57 12.76 12.55
CA GLY A 145 6.10 11.80 13.55
C GLY A 145 4.61 11.45 13.46
N ARG A 146 3.96 11.76 12.33
CA ARG A 146 2.55 11.49 12.07
C ARG A 146 2.38 11.10 10.61
N ASP A 147 1.47 10.18 10.36
CA ASP A 147 1.05 9.76 9.03
C ASP A 147 -0.41 10.16 8.81
N PHE A 148 -0.70 10.58 7.59
CA PHE A 148 -2.03 10.91 7.11
C PHE A 148 -2.49 9.88 6.09
N VAL A 149 -3.80 9.85 5.85
CA VAL A 149 -4.44 8.90 4.93
C VAL A 149 -4.94 9.64 3.70
N CYS A 150 -4.57 9.16 2.52
CA CYS A 150 -5.16 9.57 1.26
C CYS A 150 -5.90 8.36 0.67
N VAL A 151 -7.19 8.50 0.38
CA VAL A 151 -8.00 7.45 -0.24
C VAL A 151 -8.36 7.87 -1.66
N GLN A 152 -8.00 7.03 -2.63
CA GLN A 152 -8.46 7.16 -4.00
C GLN A 152 -9.79 6.44 -4.17
N SER A 153 -10.78 7.13 -4.70
CA SER A 153 -12.09 6.57 -5.07
C SER A 153 -12.05 5.99 -6.48
N LEU A 154 -13.00 5.10 -6.79
CA LEU A 154 -13.14 4.51 -8.13
C LEU A 154 -13.37 5.55 -9.25
N ASP A 155 -13.89 6.72 -8.90
CA ASP A 155 -14.15 7.84 -9.82
C ASP A 155 -12.99 8.86 -9.91
N GLY A 156 -11.85 8.57 -9.29
CA GLY A 156 -10.67 9.42 -9.37
C GLY A 156 -10.63 10.56 -8.36
N THR A 157 -11.55 10.57 -7.39
CA THR A 157 -11.49 11.49 -6.26
C THR A 157 -10.44 11.03 -5.25
N LEU A 158 -9.49 11.89 -4.91
CA LEU A 158 -8.60 11.74 -3.76
C LEU A 158 -9.20 12.42 -2.54
N SER A 159 -9.38 11.68 -1.45
CA SER A 159 -9.88 12.16 -0.16
C SER A 159 -8.75 12.12 0.87
N PHE A 160 -8.48 13.25 1.52
CA PHE A 160 -7.38 13.40 2.47
C PHE A 160 -7.92 13.48 3.89
N PHE A 161 -7.29 12.73 4.79
CA PHE A 161 -7.62 12.66 6.21
C PHE A 161 -6.37 12.92 7.04
N GLU A 162 -6.44 13.96 7.87
CA GLU A 162 -5.44 14.27 8.89
C GLU A 162 -5.85 13.55 10.17
N GLN A 163 -5.41 12.28 10.27
CA GLN A 163 -5.71 11.39 11.41
C GLN A 163 -7.22 11.24 11.62
N GLU A 164 -7.75 11.69 12.77
CA GLU A 164 -9.17 11.63 13.11
C GLU A 164 -10.03 12.65 12.35
N THR A 165 -9.43 13.54 11.56
CA THR A 165 -10.13 14.63 10.88
C THR A 165 -10.09 14.51 9.36
N PHE A 166 -11.23 14.76 8.70
CA PHE A 166 -11.27 14.92 7.26
C PHE A 166 -10.70 16.29 6.88
N ALA A 167 -9.77 16.33 5.92
CA ALA A 167 -9.16 17.56 5.47
C ALA A 167 -9.86 18.11 4.21
N PHE A 168 -9.71 17.44 3.07
CA PHE A 168 -10.28 17.89 1.80
C PHE A 168 -10.34 16.78 0.74
N THR A 169 -11.01 17.06 -0.38
CA THR A 169 -11.05 16.20 -1.57
C THR A 169 -10.56 16.91 -2.82
N ARG A 170 -9.94 16.17 -3.74
CA ARG A 170 -9.57 16.66 -5.09
C ARG A 170 -9.82 15.60 -6.15
N PHE A 171 -10.36 16.02 -7.28
CA PHE A 171 -10.48 15.15 -8.46
C PHE A 171 -9.17 15.15 -9.24
N LEU A 172 -8.77 13.96 -9.69
CA LEU A 172 -7.68 13.83 -10.66
C LEU A 172 -8.15 14.32 -12.03
N PRO A 173 -7.42 15.23 -12.70
CA PRO A 173 -7.75 15.68 -14.05
C PRO A 173 -7.56 14.55 -15.07
N GLY A 174 -8.41 14.51 -16.12
CA GLY A 174 -8.27 13.53 -17.20
C GLY A 174 -8.46 12.07 -16.75
N PHE A 175 -9.18 11.85 -15.64
CA PHE A 175 -9.40 10.53 -15.07
C PHE A 175 -10.39 9.70 -15.89
N LEU A 176 -10.09 8.42 -16.05
CA LEU A 176 -10.98 7.43 -16.67
C LEU A 176 -11.11 6.17 -15.80
N LEU A 177 -9.97 5.59 -15.40
CA LEU A 177 -9.90 4.43 -14.51
C LEU A 177 -8.89 4.67 -13.39
N PRO A 178 -9.13 4.13 -12.18
CA PRO A 178 -8.21 4.25 -11.08
C PRO A 178 -6.92 3.48 -11.36
N GLY A 179 -5.80 4.19 -11.29
CA GLY A 179 -4.46 3.63 -11.37
C GLY A 179 -3.80 3.56 -10.00
N VAL A 180 -2.65 2.90 -9.92
CA VAL A 180 -1.86 2.85 -8.67
C VAL A 180 -1.48 4.26 -8.23
N LEU A 181 -1.58 4.52 -6.93
CA LEU A 181 -1.23 5.78 -6.31
C LEU A 181 -0.16 5.53 -5.23
N VAL A 182 0.86 6.38 -5.20
CA VAL A 182 1.89 6.36 -4.16
C VAL A 182 2.30 7.76 -3.74
N PHE A 183 2.84 7.87 -2.54
CA PHE A 183 3.34 9.12 -2.00
C PHE A 183 4.87 9.08 -1.85
N SER A 184 5.52 10.14 -2.31
CA SER A 184 6.94 10.41 -2.14
C SER A 184 7.11 11.55 -1.13
N SER A 185 7.51 11.22 0.10
CA SER A 185 7.77 12.20 1.18
C SER A 185 8.87 13.19 0.82
N ARG A 186 9.86 12.78 0.03
CA ARG A 186 10.98 13.62 -0.40
C ARG A 186 10.55 14.82 -1.24
N THR A 187 9.65 14.59 -2.19
CA THR A 187 9.14 15.63 -3.10
C THR A 187 7.80 16.18 -2.65
N ASP A 188 7.28 15.64 -1.54
CA ASP A 188 5.93 15.84 -1.04
C ASP A 188 4.90 15.72 -2.16
N SER A 189 4.93 14.59 -2.88
CA SER A 189 4.12 14.44 -4.09
C SER A 189 3.51 13.06 -4.20
N PHE A 190 2.25 13.04 -4.64
CA PHE A 190 1.55 11.86 -5.09
C PHE A 190 1.93 11.56 -6.54
N ILE A 191 2.18 10.30 -6.83
CA ILE A 191 2.54 9.83 -8.16
C ILE A 191 1.53 8.75 -8.53
N THR A 192 0.96 8.88 -9.72
CA THR A 192 0.03 7.90 -10.27
C THR A 192 0.29 7.72 -11.75
N VAL A 193 -0.35 6.71 -12.34
CA VAL A 193 -0.32 6.49 -13.78
C VAL A 193 -1.74 6.58 -14.30
N ALA A 194 -1.98 7.61 -15.11
CA ALA A 194 -3.28 7.85 -15.73
C ALA A 194 -3.56 6.83 -16.84
N SER A 195 -4.83 6.71 -17.22
CA SER A 195 -5.28 5.74 -18.24
C SER A 195 -4.74 6.02 -19.65
N ASN A 196 -4.21 7.22 -19.88
CA ASN A 196 -3.46 7.59 -21.09
C ASN A 196 -1.98 7.13 -21.04
N HIS A 197 -1.63 6.27 -20.07
CA HIS A 197 -0.29 5.73 -19.82
C HIS A 197 0.79 6.76 -19.48
N ASN A 198 0.37 7.92 -18.99
CA ASN A 198 1.27 8.94 -18.50
C ASN A 198 1.47 8.81 -17.00
N VAL A 199 2.73 8.91 -16.57
CA VAL A 199 3.07 9.10 -15.16
C VAL A 199 2.80 10.56 -14.80
N GLU A 200 1.95 10.77 -13.80
CA GLU A 200 1.56 12.09 -13.34
C GLU A 200 2.01 12.28 -11.90
N SER A 201 2.53 13.48 -11.60
CA SER A 201 2.95 13.84 -10.25
C SER A 201 2.20 15.08 -9.77
N TYR A 202 1.68 14.96 -8.56
CA TYR A 202 0.82 15.92 -7.91
C TYR A 202 1.45 16.30 -6.58
N ARG A 203 1.97 17.52 -6.46
CA ARG A 203 2.60 18.01 -5.24
C ARG A 203 1.53 18.38 -4.21
N TYR A 204 1.74 17.93 -2.98
CA TYR A 204 0.97 18.35 -1.82
C TYR A 204 1.55 19.68 -1.31
N ARG A 205 0.70 20.69 -1.11
CA ARG A 205 1.07 21.99 -0.50
C ARG A 205 -0.12 22.55 0.24
N GLU A 206 0.04 22.81 1.55
CA GLU A 206 -0.92 23.58 2.36
C GLU A 206 -2.39 23.16 2.15
N GLY A 207 -2.68 21.86 2.24
CA GLY A 207 -4.06 21.36 2.07
C GLY A 207 -4.59 21.44 0.62
N LYS A 208 -3.69 21.55 -0.36
CA LYS A 208 -4.02 21.53 -1.78
C LYS A 208 -3.12 20.56 -2.52
N LEU A 209 -3.68 20.02 -3.58
CA LEU A 209 -2.97 19.19 -4.53
C LEU A 209 -2.76 20.00 -5.81
N ILE A 210 -1.51 20.19 -6.21
CA ILE A 210 -1.12 21.00 -7.37
C ILE A 210 -0.36 20.10 -8.33
N VAL A 211 -0.70 20.14 -9.62
CA VAL A 211 0.07 19.45 -10.66
C VAL A 211 1.51 19.95 -10.60
N ALA A 212 2.47 19.04 -10.41
CA ALA A 212 3.88 19.40 -10.33
C ALA A 212 4.37 19.89 -11.70
N LYS A 213 4.36 21.21 -11.92
CA LYS A 213 5.02 21.84 -13.07
C LYS A 213 6.52 21.92 -12.78
N GLY A 214 7.36 21.27 -13.58
CA GLY A 214 8.81 21.34 -13.44
C GLY A 214 9.34 22.73 -13.86
N SER A 215 9.86 23.50 -12.92
CA SER A 215 10.36 24.87 -13.14
C SER A 215 11.78 24.97 -13.73
N ASN A 216 12.35 23.87 -14.25
CA ASN A 216 13.67 23.84 -14.94
C ASN A 216 13.62 23.06 -16.27
N PHE A 217 12.50 23.11 -16.99
CA PHE A 217 12.48 22.69 -18.39
C PHE A 217 12.66 23.93 -19.27
N LEU A 218 13.71 23.91 -20.08
CA LEU A 218 14.02 24.94 -21.07
C LEU A 218 12.74 25.39 -21.79
N THR A 219 12.43 26.67 -21.64
CA THR A 219 11.54 27.39 -22.54
C THR A 219 12.14 27.32 -23.94
N ALA A 220 11.57 26.48 -24.79
CA ALA A 220 11.69 26.64 -26.23
C ALA A 220 10.30 26.97 -26.76
N SER A 221 10.19 28.22 -27.17
CA SER A 221 9.09 28.86 -27.85
C SER A 221 8.67 28.12 -29.13
N SER A 222 7.39 28.27 -29.46
CA SER A 222 6.75 28.09 -30.77
C SER A 222 6.67 26.66 -31.32
N CYS A 223 5.42 26.29 -31.66
CA CYS A 223 5.00 25.09 -32.37
C CYS A 223 5.08 23.79 -31.55
N ALA A 224 4.22 22.83 -31.90
CA ALA A 224 4.00 21.58 -31.18
C ALA A 224 5.31 20.89 -30.73
N ILE A 225 5.28 20.15 -29.60
CA ILE A 225 6.35 19.31 -29.01
C ILE A 225 7.21 20.10 -27.98
N LEU A 226 7.07 19.93 -26.66
CA LEU A 226 7.57 18.77 -25.91
C LEU A 226 6.81 18.57 -24.59
N LYS A 227 6.03 17.50 -24.59
CA LYS A 227 5.56 16.77 -23.42
C LYS A 227 6.78 16.27 -22.61
N ALA A 228 7.01 16.80 -21.40
CA ALA A 228 7.78 16.09 -20.38
C ALA A 228 6.91 14.96 -19.79
N PHE A 229 6.44 14.08 -20.67
CA PHE A 229 5.70 12.89 -20.34
C PHE A 229 6.60 11.74 -20.76
N ALA A 230 7.04 10.92 -19.80
CA ALA A 230 7.41 9.56 -20.15
C ALA A 230 6.12 8.88 -20.63
N ALA A 231 5.83 8.97 -21.93
CA ALA A 231 4.83 8.14 -22.57
C ALA A 231 5.37 6.71 -22.45
N VAL A 232 4.82 5.94 -21.51
CA VAL A 232 5.18 4.55 -21.35
C VAL A 232 4.13 3.75 -22.12
N ASP A 233 4.54 2.93 -23.07
CA ASP A 233 3.63 1.99 -23.74
C ASP A 233 3.31 0.84 -22.75
N ILE A 234 2.30 1.05 -21.90
CA ILE A 234 1.93 0.11 -20.82
C ILE A 234 0.73 -0.73 -21.26
N LYS A 235 1.00 -1.84 -21.94
CA LYS A 235 -0.01 -2.90 -22.09
C LYS A 235 0.05 -3.82 -20.86
N LYS A 236 -0.97 -3.75 -19.98
CA LYS A 236 -1.25 -4.59 -18.78
C LYS A 236 -0.57 -4.23 -17.44
N TYR A 237 -1.20 -4.67 -16.35
CA TYR A 237 -1.74 -3.87 -15.24
C TYR A 237 -0.95 -3.79 -13.92
N ASP A 238 0.25 -4.34 -13.81
CA ASP A 238 0.96 -4.31 -12.52
C ASP A 238 1.99 -3.20 -12.44
N ILE A 239 1.53 -2.00 -12.07
CA ILE A 239 2.40 -0.88 -11.73
C ILE A 239 2.74 -0.90 -10.25
N CYS A 240 3.86 -1.52 -9.90
CA CYS A 240 4.41 -1.44 -8.55
C CYS A 240 5.38 -0.26 -8.45
N PHE A 241 5.12 0.61 -7.49
CA PHE A 241 6.08 1.61 -7.06
C PHE A 241 6.87 1.11 -5.86
N VAL A 242 8.20 1.13 -5.98
CA VAL A 242 9.11 0.93 -4.85
C VAL A 242 9.90 2.21 -4.69
N PHE A 243 9.99 2.72 -3.46
CA PHE A 243 10.89 3.81 -3.12
C PHE A 243 12.03 3.28 -2.27
N LYS A 244 13.25 3.32 -2.80
CA LYS A 244 14.48 3.09 -2.04
C LYS A 244 15.50 4.11 -2.50
N LEU A 245 16.12 4.83 -1.55
CA LEU A 245 17.21 5.78 -1.82
C LEU A 245 16.89 6.72 -3.01
N ASN A 246 15.75 7.41 -2.94
CA ASN A 246 15.37 8.50 -3.85
C ASN A 246 14.95 8.05 -5.23
N THR A 247 14.66 6.77 -5.41
CA THR A 247 14.35 6.22 -6.72
C THR A 247 12.94 5.68 -6.73
N CYS A 248 12.17 6.08 -7.73
CA CYS A 248 10.81 5.63 -7.98
C CYS A 248 10.86 4.50 -9.00
N PHE A 249 10.72 3.25 -8.58
CA PHE A 249 10.61 2.13 -9.52
C PHE A 249 9.20 2.09 -10.10
N ILE A 250 9.07 1.86 -11.39
CA ILE A 250 7.80 1.54 -12.06
C ILE A 250 8.00 0.17 -12.67
N ILE A 251 7.48 -0.85 -12.00
CA ILE A 251 7.38 -2.18 -12.58
C ILE A 251 6.16 -2.17 -13.50
N GLY A 252 6.22 -2.79 -14.66
CA GLY A 252 5.08 -3.01 -15.54
C GLY A 252 5.09 -4.47 -16.00
N SER A 253 4.00 -4.91 -16.63
CA SER A 253 3.84 -6.30 -17.09
C SER A 253 4.96 -6.81 -18.00
N LYS A 254 5.65 -5.93 -18.73
CA LYS A 254 6.72 -6.28 -19.70
C LYS A 254 8.05 -5.57 -19.45
N PHE A 255 8.12 -4.70 -18.45
CA PHE A 255 9.30 -3.87 -18.22
C PHE A 255 9.50 -3.56 -16.75
N LYS A 256 10.74 -3.24 -16.38
CA LYS A 256 11.06 -2.61 -15.09
C LYS A 256 11.73 -1.28 -15.40
N LYS A 257 11.13 -0.17 -14.97
CA LYS A 257 11.68 1.18 -15.07
C LYS A 257 12.08 1.66 -13.69
N CYS A 258 13.12 2.49 -13.67
CA CYS A 258 13.67 3.13 -12.51
C CYS A 258 13.71 4.62 -12.83
N LEU A 259 12.94 5.43 -12.11
CA LEU A 259 12.85 6.87 -12.31
C LEU A 259 13.56 7.59 -11.15
N TRP A 260 14.47 8.50 -11.48
CA TRP A 260 15.08 9.44 -10.54
C TRP A 260 14.26 10.74 -10.51
N PRO A 261 13.91 11.30 -9.34
CA PRO A 261 13.24 12.58 -9.21
C PRO A 261 13.97 13.69 -9.98
N PRO A 262 13.28 14.49 -10.81
CA PRO A 262 11.83 14.63 -10.92
C PRO A 262 11.26 13.83 -12.11
N LEU A 263 11.33 12.49 -12.06
CA LEU A 263 10.85 11.54 -13.08
C LEU A 263 11.75 11.41 -14.33
N ARG A 264 13.06 11.63 -14.20
CA ARG A 264 14.02 11.24 -15.25
C ARG A 264 14.22 9.72 -15.21
N LEU A 265 14.13 9.07 -16.37
CA LEU A 265 14.44 7.65 -16.47
C LEU A 265 15.92 7.44 -16.12
N PHE A 266 16.17 6.72 -15.03
CA PHE A 266 17.51 6.34 -14.59
C PHE A 266 17.92 4.99 -15.17
N TRP A 267 17.00 4.02 -15.20
CA TRP A 267 17.26 2.70 -15.76
C TRP A 267 16.02 2.03 -16.34
N TYR A 268 16.21 1.16 -17.34
CA TYR A 268 15.16 0.45 -18.05
C TYR A 268 15.59 -0.98 -18.36
N ILE A 269 14.74 -1.94 -18.01
CA ILE A 269 14.83 -3.33 -18.46
C ILE A 269 13.56 -3.63 -19.26
N SER A 270 13.72 -4.11 -20.50
CA SER A 270 12.65 -4.69 -21.31
C SER A 270 12.68 -6.23 -21.25
N ASN A 271 11.53 -6.86 -21.52
CA ASN A 271 11.38 -8.30 -21.78
C ASN A 271 11.64 -9.20 -20.56
N PHE A 272 11.01 -8.87 -19.43
CA PHE A 272 11.00 -9.77 -18.27
C PHE A 272 9.74 -10.66 -18.31
N THR A 273 9.90 -11.93 -18.69
CA THR A 273 8.85 -12.95 -18.53
C THR A 273 8.97 -13.61 -17.16
N PHE A 274 8.02 -13.34 -16.26
CA PHE A 274 7.83 -14.16 -15.07
C PHE A 274 7.20 -15.49 -15.51
N LYS A 275 7.95 -16.59 -15.50
CA LYS A 275 7.32 -17.92 -15.52
C LYS A 275 6.68 -18.09 -14.15
N GLY A 276 5.36 -18.06 -14.09
CA GLY A 276 4.62 -18.34 -12.86
C GLY A 276 5.08 -19.68 -12.28
N PHE A 277 5.35 -19.72 -10.98
CA PHE A 277 5.54 -20.97 -10.28
C PHE A 277 4.18 -21.63 -10.15
N TYR A 278 3.90 -22.60 -11.03
CA TYR A 278 2.83 -23.56 -10.79
C TYR A 278 3.21 -24.40 -9.57
N SER A 279 2.38 -24.41 -8.54
CA SER A 279 2.34 -25.50 -7.59
C SER A 279 1.93 -26.76 -8.36
N PRO A 280 2.69 -27.86 -8.30
CA PRO A 280 2.17 -29.13 -8.80
C PRO A 280 1.14 -29.62 -7.80
N THR A 281 -0.14 -29.34 -8.06
CA THR A 281 -1.23 -30.13 -7.50
C THR A 281 -1.58 -31.21 -8.51
N ASP A 282 -1.42 -32.45 -8.04
CA ASP A 282 -2.12 -33.67 -8.44
C ASP A 282 -1.86 -34.25 -9.84
N SER A 283 -0.98 -35.24 -9.87
CA SER A 283 -1.10 -36.36 -10.79
C SER A 283 -0.87 -37.68 -10.04
N MET A 284 -1.99 -38.32 -9.71
CA MET A 284 -2.22 -39.72 -9.28
C MET A 284 -1.65 -40.19 -7.94
#